data_AF-A0A5R8Q7F1-F1
#
_entry.id   AF-A0A5R8Q7F1-F1
#
_cell.length_a   1.000
_cell.length_b   1.000
_cell.length_c   1.000
_cell.angle_alpha   90.00
_cell.angle_beta   90.00
_cell.angle_gamma   90.00
#
_symmetry.space_group_name_H-M   'P 1'
#
loop_
_entity.id
_entity.type
_entity.pdbx_description
1 polymer ?
#
loop_
_entity_poly.entity_id
_entity_poly.type
_entity_poly.pdbx_seq_one_letter_code
_entity_poly.pdbx_strand_id
1 'polypeptide(L)'
;MRNAILEAKEGIELMYFHTCTISRRIAETGKPGKSNGQATPVHKLAPCYLSEKIKTVPEEARAVIEAKLFISPEYDVQINDVFDIDKGNGILLAYRTSSKPVVYDTHQEIILQGIQNG
;
A
#
# COMPACT_ATOMS: atom_id res chain seq x y z
N MET A 1 20.65 -7.63 -20.36
CA MET A 1 20.04 -7.59 -19.02
C MET A 1 19.11 -6.40 -18.83
N ARG A 2 19.49 -5.15 -19.12
CA ARG A 2 18.57 -3.98 -18.99
C ARG A 2 17.23 -4.14 -19.71
N ASN A 3 17.22 -4.66 -20.95
CA ASN A 3 15.98 -4.87 -21.70
C ASN A 3 15.04 -5.88 -21.03
N ALA A 4 15.57 -6.98 -20.49
CA ALA A 4 14.76 -7.99 -19.82
C ALA A 4 14.12 -7.48 -18.52
N ILE A 5 14.80 -6.59 -17.78
CA ILE A 5 14.21 -5.94 -16.59
C ILE A 5 13.09 -4.99 -17.01
N LEU A 6 13.28 -4.23 -18.08
CA LEU A 6 12.25 -3.32 -18.60
C LEU A 6 11.02 -4.10 -19.08
N GLU A 7 11.19 -5.14 -19.87
CA GLU A 7 10.11 -6.02 -20.34
C GLU A 7 9.37 -6.67 -19.16
N ALA A 8 10.08 -7.09 -18.13
CA ALA A 8 9.48 -7.64 -16.91
C ALA A 8 8.70 -6.58 -16.12
N LYS A 9 9.20 -5.33 -16.02
CA LYS A 9 8.49 -4.22 -15.40
C LYS A 9 7.18 -3.96 -16.15
N GLU A 10 7.24 -3.81 -17.46
CA GLU A 10 6.06 -3.59 -18.31
C GLU A 10 5.04 -4.72 -18.14
N GLY A 11 5.50 -5.99 -18.14
CA GLY A 11 4.63 -7.15 -17.94
C GLY A 11 3.92 -7.17 -16.59
N ILE A 12 4.57 -6.74 -15.51
CA ILE A 12 3.95 -6.63 -14.18
C ILE A 12 2.97 -5.47 -14.14
N GLU A 13 3.32 -4.32 -14.73
CA GLU A 13 2.48 -3.13 -14.75
C GLU A 13 1.18 -3.33 -15.54
N LEU A 14 1.14 -4.24 -16.51
CA LEU A 14 -0.09 -4.66 -17.18
C LEU A 14 -1.14 -5.26 -16.22
N MET A 15 -0.72 -5.71 -15.03
CA MET A 15 -1.62 -6.27 -14.00
C MET A 15 -2.16 -5.20 -13.03
N TYR A 16 -1.71 -3.94 -13.13
CA TYR A 16 -2.11 -2.86 -12.24
C TYR A 16 -3.50 -2.32 -12.58
N PHE A 17 -4.52 -3.14 -12.30
CA PHE A 17 -5.93 -2.83 -12.59
C PHE A 17 -6.61 -1.93 -11.54
N HIS A 18 -5.92 -1.62 -10.44
CA HIS A 18 -6.45 -0.81 -9.34
C HIS A 18 -5.72 0.53 -9.26
N THR A 19 -6.31 1.46 -8.52
CA THR A 19 -5.62 2.69 -8.13
C THR A 19 -5.55 2.82 -6.63
N CYS A 20 -4.48 3.42 -6.11
CA CYS A 20 -4.36 3.70 -4.69
C CYS A 20 -3.95 5.15 -4.41
N THR A 21 -4.47 5.69 -3.32
CA THR A 21 -3.93 6.90 -2.68
C THR A 21 -3.11 6.49 -1.48
N ILE A 22 -1.89 7.01 -1.40
CA ILE A 22 -0.94 6.76 -0.30
C ILE A 22 -0.93 8.01 0.57
N SER A 23 -1.27 7.83 1.85
CA SER A 23 -1.35 8.91 2.82
C SER A 23 -0.40 8.66 3.99
N ARG A 24 0.33 9.71 4.38
CA ARG A 24 1.33 9.67 5.45
C ARG A 24 0.98 10.67 6.55
N ARG A 25 1.17 10.29 7.81
CA ARG A 25 1.13 11.25 8.92
C ARG A 25 2.45 11.99 8.98
N ILE A 26 2.45 13.25 8.59
CA ILE A 26 3.65 14.10 8.63
C ILE A 26 3.64 14.88 9.93
N ALA A 27 4.68 14.74 10.76
CA ALA A 27 4.79 15.51 11.99
C ALA A 27 4.85 17.02 11.68
N GLU A 28 4.12 17.85 12.43
CA GLU A 28 4.24 19.30 12.33
C GLU A 28 5.68 19.71 12.66
N THR A 29 6.36 20.36 11.72
CA THR A 29 7.69 20.94 11.95
C THR A 29 7.60 21.94 13.09
N GLY A 30 8.40 21.72 14.16
CA GLY A 30 8.55 22.66 15.27
C GLY A 30 7.86 22.29 16.60
N LYS A 31 7.18 21.14 16.70
CA LYS A 31 6.61 20.65 17.98
C LYS A 31 7.17 19.28 18.36
N PRO A 32 8.34 19.21 19.02
CA PRO A 32 8.84 17.94 19.55
C PRO A 32 7.82 17.38 20.55
N GLY A 33 7.37 16.14 20.33
CA GLY A 33 6.47 15.42 21.24
C GLY A 33 4.99 15.35 20.87
N LYS A 34 4.54 15.91 19.74
CA LYS A 34 3.16 15.69 19.23
C LYS A 34 3.17 14.98 17.89
N SER A 35 3.06 13.65 17.90
CA SER A 35 2.86 12.81 16.71
C SER A 35 1.42 12.88 16.16
N ASN A 36 0.76 14.03 16.26
CA ASN A 36 -0.62 14.24 15.83
C ASN A 36 -0.72 14.83 14.41
N GLY A 37 0.33 14.67 13.60
CA GLY A 37 0.32 15.09 12.20
C GLY A 37 -0.91 14.57 11.45
N GLN A 38 -1.56 15.42 10.66
CA GLN A 38 -2.69 15.00 9.82
C GLN A 38 -2.21 13.97 8.79
N ALA A 39 -3.05 13.00 8.45
CA ALA A 39 -2.76 12.12 7.32
C ALA A 39 -2.87 12.94 6.03
N THR A 40 -1.77 13.07 5.30
CA THR A 40 -1.69 13.86 4.06
C THR A 40 -1.40 12.91 2.90
N PRO A 41 -2.13 13.01 1.78
CA PRO A 41 -1.83 12.21 0.60
C PRO A 41 -0.47 12.61 0.02
N VAL A 42 0.46 11.66 -0.02
CA VAL A 42 1.80 11.81 -0.61
C VAL A 42 1.83 11.36 -2.07
N HIS A 43 0.99 10.38 -2.42
CA HIS A 43 0.78 9.94 -3.80
C HIS A 43 -0.72 9.73 -4.04
N LYS A 44 -1.22 10.15 -5.20
CA LYS A 44 -2.64 10.02 -5.57
C LYS A 44 -2.76 9.23 -6.86
N LEU A 45 -3.80 8.41 -6.95
CA LEU A 45 -4.16 7.64 -8.15
C LEU A 45 -3.00 6.81 -8.70
N ALA A 46 -2.18 6.25 -7.80
CA ALA A 46 -1.06 5.41 -8.20
C ALA A 46 -1.57 4.05 -8.71
N PRO A 47 -1.20 3.61 -9.93
CA PRO A 47 -1.57 2.30 -10.44
C PRO A 47 -0.97 1.20 -9.58
N CYS A 48 -1.79 0.22 -9.19
CA CYS A 48 -1.34 -0.88 -8.34
C CYS A 48 -2.15 -2.15 -8.59
N TYR A 49 -1.65 -3.26 -8.05
CA TYR A 49 -2.37 -4.53 -8.00
C TYR A 49 -2.44 -5.04 -6.57
N LEU A 50 -3.66 -5.35 -6.11
CA LEU A 50 -3.92 -5.83 -4.77
C LEU A 50 -4.28 -7.30 -4.83
N SER A 51 -3.41 -8.15 -4.29
CA SER A 51 -3.65 -9.57 -4.09
C SER A 51 -4.12 -9.78 -2.65
N GLU A 52 -5.42 -9.97 -2.46
CA GLU A 52 -5.99 -10.23 -1.14
C GLU A 52 -5.98 -11.72 -0.80
N LYS A 53 -5.58 -12.03 0.43
CA LYS A 53 -5.81 -13.35 1.04
C LYS A 53 -6.43 -13.14 2.41
N ILE A 54 -7.69 -13.51 2.56
CA ILE A 54 -8.34 -13.50 3.88
C ILE A 54 -7.62 -14.55 4.75
N LYS A 55 -6.96 -14.09 5.83
CA LYS A 55 -6.42 -14.96 6.87
C LYS A 55 -7.32 -14.88 8.09
N THR A 56 -7.94 -15.99 8.45
CA THR A 56 -8.67 -16.10 9.71
C THR A 56 -7.66 -16.47 10.80
N VAL A 57 -7.46 -15.62 11.79
CA VAL A 57 -6.65 -15.96 12.97
C VAL A 57 -7.57 -16.70 13.95
N PRO A 58 -7.36 -18.02 14.20
CA PRO A 58 -8.31 -18.82 14.98
C PRO A 58 -8.39 -18.45 16.46
N GLU A 59 -7.32 -17.84 17.00
CA GLU A 59 -7.11 -17.71 18.44
C GLU A 59 -7.83 -16.50 19.08
N GLU A 60 -8.27 -15.51 18.29
CA GLU A 60 -8.78 -14.23 18.80
C GLU A 60 -10.21 -13.86 18.35
N ALA A 61 -10.91 -14.73 17.60
CA ALA A 61 -12.23 -14.45 17.00
C ALA A 61 -12.31 -13.14 16.18
N ARG A 62 -11.17 -12.61 15.71
CA ARG A 62 -11.09 -11.43 14.84
C ARG A 62 -10.45 -11.81 13.51
N ALA A 63 -11.17 -11.55 12.42
CA ALA A 63 -10.63 -11.71 11.08
C ALA A 63 -9.72 -10.51 10.75
N VAL A 64 -8.41 -10.75 10.57
CA VAL A 64 -7.49 -9.73 10.07
C VAL A 64 -7.36 -9.93 8.57
N ILE A 65 -7.76 -8.93 7.79
CA ILE A 65 -7.56 -8.96 6.34
C ILE A 65 -6.10 -8.61 6.07
N GLU A 66 -5.31 -9.59 5.66
CA GLU A 66 -3.94 -9.36 5.17
C GLU A 66 -3.97 -9.35 3.63
N ALA A 67 -3.27 -8.40 3.03
CA ALA A 67 -3.17 -8.32 1.58
C ALA A 67 -1.73 -8.02 1.16
N LYS A 68 -1.37 -8.44 -0.04
CA LYS A 68 -0.11 -8.05 -0.68
C LYS A 68 -0.41 -7.07 -1.81
N LEU A 69 0.17 -5.88 -1.74
CA LEU A 69 0.09 -4.87 -2.78
C LEU A 69 1.38 -4.90 -3.61
N PHE A 70 1.20 -4.80 -4.91
CA PHE A 70 2.25 -4.63 -5.90
C PHE A 70 2.09 -3.24 -6.53
N ILE A 71 3.18 -2.48 -6.58
CA ILE A 71 3.20 -1.11 -7.10
C ILE A 71 4.58 -0.81 -7.68
N SER A 72 4.70 0.20 -8.56
CA SER A 72 5.99 0.62 -9.14
C SER A 72 7.01 0.94 -8.04
N PRO A 73 8.32 0.64 -8.23
CA PRO A 73 9.35 0.92 -7.22
C PRO A 73 9.64 2.42 -7.03
N GLU A 74 9.08 3.28 -7.87
CA GLU A 74 9.28 4.74 -7.81
C GLU A 74 8.38 5.46 -6.78
N TYR A 75 7.39 4.77 -6.23
CA TYR A 75 6.56 5.31 -5.15
C TYR A 75 7.26 5.20 -3.80
N ASP A 76 7.37 6.31 -3.07
CA ASP A 76 7.95 6.33 -1.73
C ASP A 76 6.92 5.80 -0.72
N VAL A 77 7.04 4.52 -0.37
CA VAL A 77 6.19 3.86 0.61
C VAL A 77 6.95 3.65 1.92
N GLN A 78 6.33 4.08 3.02
CA GLN A 78 6.87 3.95 4.36
C GLN A 78 5.98 3.10 5.25
N ILE A 79 6.57 2.63 6.36
CA ILE A 79 5.83 1.94 7.40
C ILE A 79 4.78 2.88 8.01
N ASN A 80 3.59 2.35 8.30
CA ASN A 80 2.40 3.07 8.76
C ASN A 80 1.74 4.01 7.73
N ASP A 81 2.19 4.05 6.48
CA ASP A 81 1.41 4.69 5.41
C ASP A 81 0.05 4.00 5.28
N VAL A 82 -0.97 4.83 5.02
CA VAL A 82 -2.35 4.41 4.80
C VAL A 82 -2.62 4.37 3.31
N PHE A 83 -3.26 3.30 2.86
CA PHE A 83 -3.62 3.06 1.48
C PHE A 83 -5.14 3.04 1.36
N ASP A 84 -5.67 3.93 0.53
CA ASP A 84 -7.05 3.87 0.05
C ASP A 84 -7.04 3.29 -1.36
N ILE A 85 -7.55 2.07 -1.54
CA ILE A 85 -7.48 1.33 -2.79
C ILE A 85 -8.86 1.28 -3.44
N ASP A 86 -8.95 1.71 -4.70
CA ASP A 86 -10.12 1.55 -5.56
C ASP A 86 -9.85 0.44 -6.60
N LYS A 87 -10.71 -0.58 -6.60
CA LYS A 87 -10.65 -1.70 -7.55
C LYS A 87 -11.45 -1.44 -8.84
N GLY A 88 -11.82 -0.19 -9.12
CA GLY A 88 -12.58 0.21 -10.30
C GLY A 88 -14.10 0.26 -10.08
N ASN A 89 -14.56 0.17 -8.83
CA ASN A 89 -15.98 0.25 -8.46
C ASN A 89 -16.32 1.49 -7.63
N GLY A 90 -15.34 2.37 -7.36
CA GLY A 90 -15.52 3.58 -6.57
C GLY A 90 -15.59 3.34 -5.06
N ILE A 91 -15.46 2.10 -4.60
CA ILE A 91 -15.42 1.76 -3.17
C ILE A 91 -13.96 1.70 -2.74
N LEU A 92 -13.61 2.51 -1.74
CA LEU A 92 -12.27 2.56 -1.17
C LEU A 92 -12.11 1.51 -0.07
N LEU A 93 -11.14 0.62 -0.26
CA LEU A 93 -10.68 -0.31 0.76
C LEU A 93 -9.47 0.30 1.48
N ALA A 94 -9.60 0.50 2.79
CA ALA A 94 -8.57 1.14 3.61
C ALA A 94 -7.63 0.10 4.23
N TYR A 95 -6.33 0.31 4.03
CA TYR A 95 -5.27 -0.53 4.56
C TYR A 95 -4.16 0.29 5.20
N ARG A 96 -3.34 -0.36 6.02
CA ARG A 96 -2.08 0.20 6.53
C ARG A 96 -0.93 -0.74 6.22
N THR A 97 0.24 -0.17 5.91
CA THR A 97 1.47 -0.96 5.78
C THR A 97 1.87 -1.56 7.12
N SER A 98 2.05 -2.87 7.15
CA SER A 98 2.39 -3.64 8.36
C SER A 98 3.89 -3.92 8.49
N SER A 99 4.63 -3.80 7.39
CA SER A 99 6.07 -4.02 7.33
C SER A 99 6.74 -3.03 6.37
N LYS A 100 8.08 -3.02 6.38
CA LYS A 100 8.85 -2.32 5.35
C LYS A 100 8.56 -2.95 3.97
N PRO A 101 8.38 -2.15 2.90
CA PRO A 101 8.28 -2.67 1.53
C PRO A 101 9.52 -3.45 1.11
N VAL A 102 9.31 -4.50 0.32
CA VAL A 102 10.38 -5.19 -0.40
C VAL A 102 10.46 -4.60 -1.79
N VAL A 103 11.56 -3.92 -2.11
CA VAL A 103 11.74 -3.19 -3.37
C VAL A 103 12.61 -4.00 -4.32
N TYR A 104 12.10 -4.25 -5.52
CA TYR A 104 12.82 -4.81 -6.66
C TYR A 104 12.96 -3.75 -7.76
N ASP A 105 13.80 -4.02 -8.76
CA ASP A 105 13.97 -3.12 -9.90
C ASP A 105 12.68 -2.93 -10.74
N THR A 106 11.76 -3.90 -10.70
CA THR A 106 10.54 -3.91 -11.52
C THR A 106 9.29 -3.49 -10.76
N HIS A 107 9.24 -3.73 -9.45
CA HIS A 107 8.08 -3.46 -8.59
C HIS A 107 8.52 -3.46 -7.13
N GLN A 108 7.65 -3.02 -6.24
CA GLN A 108 7.77 -3.27 -4.80
C GLN A 108 6.57 -4.08 -4.30
N GLU A 109 6.82 -4.96 -3.33
CA GLU A 109 5.81 -5.74 -2.63
C GLU A 109 5.59 -5.17 -1.23
N ILE A 110 4.32 -4.97 -0.85
CA ILE A 110 3.94 -4.34 0.40
C ILE A 110 2.91 -5.22 1.11
N ILE A 111 3.16 -5.56 2.37
CA ILE A 111 2.19 -6.29 3.20
C ILE A 111 1.27 -5.29 3.90
N LEU A 112 -0.01 -5.40 3.61
CA LEU A 112 -1.08 -4.53 4.07
C LEU A 112 -1.97 -5.27 5.09
N GLN A 113 -2.44 -4.52 6.09
CA GLN A 113 -3.48 -4.96 7.01
C GLN A 113 -4.71 -4.07 6.86
N GLY A 114 -5.88 -4.69 6.73
CA GLY A 114 -7.16 -3.99 6.61
C GLY A 114 -7.47 -3.20 7.88
N ILE A 115 -7.85 -1.94 7.70
CA ILE A 115 -8.29 -1.09 8.80
C ILE A 115 -9.76 -1.40 9.05
N GLN A 116 -10.04 -2.15 10.11
CA GLN A 116 -11.42 -2.38 10.55
C GLN A 116 -11.94 -1.07 11.16
N ASN A 117 -12.94 -0.45 10.53
CA ASN A 117 -13.71 0.62 11.15
C ASN A 117 -14.63 -0.04 12.18
N GLY A 118 -14.28 0.09 13.46
CA GLY A 118 -15.14 -0.32 14.57
C GLY A 118 -16.37 0.56 14.71
#